data_AF-V7EPH8-F1
#
_entry.id   AF-V7EPH8-F1
#
_cell.length_a   1.000
_cell.length_b   1.000
_cell.length_c   1.000
_cell.angle_alpha   90.00
_cell.angle_beta   90.00
_cell.angle_gamma   90.00
#
_symmetry.space_group_name_H-M   'P 1'
#
loop_
_entity.id
_entity.type
_entity.pdbx_description
1 polymer ?
#
loop_
_entity_poly.entity_id
_entity_poly.type
_entity_poly.pdbx_seq_one_letter_code
_entity_poly.pdbx_strand_id
1 'polypeptide(L)'
;MAVTLDIVRGWRRPRALIREKLGQGVREDRALAVLMGACLLFFVAQWPRLSREAFLHPEVPLDARMGGALLGWVFIAPLFFYLLGAASHLVARAFGGRGTWFGARLALFWALLVVSPVVLLNGLVAGFIGDGPAATLVGLLVLAGFLYLWVTMLIEAEREWT
;
A
#
# COMPACT_ATOMS: atom_id res chain seq x y z
N MET A 1 19.34 -4.36 3.19
CA MET A 1 18.76 -5.56 2.51
C MET A 1 17.95 -5.11 1.33
N ALA A 2 17.76 -5.99 0.33
CA ALA A 2 16.92 -5.70 -0.83
C ALA A 2 15.44 -5.59 -0.43
N VAL A 3 14.74 -4.59 -1.00
CA VAL A 3 13.32 -4.30 -0.71
C VAL A 3 12.41 -5.49 -1.01
N THR A 4 12.73 -6.29 -2.04
CA THR A 4 11.99 -7.50 -2.39
C THR A 4 12.02 -8.56 -1.30
N LEU A 5 13.16 -8.74 -0.61
CA LEU A 5 13.25 -9.65 0.53
C LEU A 5 12.44 -9.12 1.73
N ASP A 6 12.42 -7.81 1.91
CA ASP A 6 11.60 -7.18 2.95
C ASP A 6 10.11 -7.39 2.70
N ILE A 7 9.66 -7.38 1.43
CA ILE A 7 8.26 -7.72 1.07
C ILE A 7 7.91 -9.14 1.52
N VAL A 8 8.73 -10.13 1.15
CA VAL A 8 8.49 -11.54 1.53
C VAL A 8 8.53 -11.71 3.06
N ARG A 9 9.47 -11.03 3.73
CA ARG A 9 9.59 -11.04 5.18
C ARG A 9 8.40 -10.35 5.86
N GLY A 10 7.86 -9.30 5.26
CA GLY A 10 6.68 -8.57 5.74
C GLY A 10 5.45 -9.46 5.83
N TRP A 11 5.25 -10.36 4.86
CA TRP A 11 4.17 -11.35 4.92
C TRP A 11 4.35 -12.37 6.04
N ARG A 12 5.59 -12.83 6.28
CA ARG A 12 5.88 -13.87 7.29
C ARG A 12 5.97 -13.33 8.71
N ARG A 13 6.57 -12.15 8.89
CA ARG A 13 6.90 -11.55 10.19
C ARG A 13 6.74 -10.02 10.14
N PRO A 14 5.51 -9.51 9.96
CA PRO A 14 5.24 -8.09 9.83
C PRO A 14 5.73 -7.25 11.02
N ARG A 15 5.53 -7.73 12.25
CA ARG A 15 6.01 -7.06 13.48
C ARG A 15 7.53 -6.92 13.52
N ALA A 16 8.25 -7.97 13.14
CA ALA A 16 9.72 -7.93 13.14
C ALA A 16 10.26 -6.99 12.07
N LEU A 17 9.60 -6.92 10.91
CA LEU A 17 9.96 -5.98 9.85
C LEU A 17 9.80 -4.54 10.32
N ILE A 18 8.60 -4.15 10.79
CA ILE A 18 8.37 -2.76 11.20
C ILE A 18 9.24 -2.37 12.39
N ARG A 19 9.47 -3.28 13.33
CA ARG A 19 10.40 -3.09 14.45
C ARG A 19 11.81 -2.75 13.96
N GLU A 20 12.32 -3.51 13.00
CA GLU A 20 13.63 -3.23 12.40
C GLU A 20 13.66 -1.86 11.71
N LYS A 21 12.60 -1.49 10.98
CA LYS A 21 12.54 -0.20 10.25
C LYS A 21 12.40 1.00 11.20
N LEU A 22 11.67 0.86 12.30
CA LEU A 22 11.59 1.88 13.35
C LEU A 22 12.93 2.06 14.07
N GLY A 23 13.65 0.95 14.33
CA GLY A 23 14.98 0.97 14.94
C GLY A 23 16.08 1.62 14.09
N GLN A 24 15.83 1.92 12.82
CA GLN A 24 16.78 2.63 11.95
C GLN A 24 16.75 4.16 12.13
N GLY A 25 15.94 4.65 13.07
CA GLY A 25 15.78 6.08 13.35
C GLY A 25 14.77 6.77 12.44
N VAL A 26 14.44 8.02 12.78
CA VAL A 26 13.46 8.83 12.04
C VAL A 26 14.05 9.28 10.72
N ARG A 27 13.45 8.82 9.63
CA ARG A 27 13.87 9.09 8.25
C ARG A 27 12.66 9.27 7.35
N GLU A 28 12.12 10.48 7.33
CA GLU A 28 10.95 10.83 6.52
C GLU A 28 11.22 10.66 5.02
N ASP A 29 12.44 10.93 4.57
CA ASP A 29 12.91 10.70 3.19
C ASP A 29 12.68 9.25 2.74
N ARG A 30 13.06 8.28 3.58
CA ARG A 30 12.87 6.85 3.29
C ARG A 30 11.41 6.42 3.37
N ALA A 31 10.65 6.99 4.32
CA ALA A 31 9.23 6.69 4.45
C ALA A 31 8.46 7.13 3.20
N LEU A 32 8.74 8.33 2.69
CA LEU A 32 8.16 8.83 1.44
C LEU A 32 8.60 7.98 0.25
N ALA A 33 9.87 7.55 0.18
CA ALA A 33 10.33 6.67 -0.89
C ALA A 33 9.59 5.32 -0.91
N VAL A 34 9.31 4.74 0.26
CA VAL A 34 8.51 3.50 0.41
C VAL A 34 7.08 3.72 -0.08
N LEU A 35 6.46 4.83 0.31
CA LEU A 35 5.10 5.19 -0.13
C LEU A 35 5.04 5.40 -1.64
N MET A 36 5.99 6.15 -2.20
CA MET A 36 6.08 6.37 -3.64
C MET A 36 6.30 5.07 -4.40
N GLY A 37 7.15 4.18 -3.89
CA GLY A 37 7.34 2.85 -4.45
C GLY A 37 6.04 2.03 -4.47
N ALA A 38 5.29 2.02 -3.37
CA ALA A 38 4.00 1.35 -3.31
C ALA A 38 2.99 1.94 -4.31
N CYS A 39 2.89 3.28 -4.38
CA CYS A 39 2.00 3.97 -5.30
C CYS A 39 2.34 3.68 -6.77
N LEU A 40 3.63 3.64 -7.12
CA LEU A 40 4.08 3.28 -8.48
C LEU A 40 3.72 1.84 -8.82
N LEU A 41 3.90 0.89 -7.88
CA LEU A 41 3.48 -0.49 -8.09
C LEU A 41 1.97 -0.62 -8.25
N PHE A 42 1.19 0.17 -7.51
CA PHE A 42 -0.28 0.17 -7.63
C PHE A 42 -0.72 0.79 -8.97
N PHE A 43 -0.03 1.82 -9.44
CA PHE A 43 -0.22 2.36 -10.79
C PHE A 43 0.05 1.29 -11.86
N VAL A 44 1.18 0.58 -11.77
CA VAL A 44 1.51 -0.54 -12.68
C VAL A 44 0.45 -1.64 -12.63
N ALA A 45 -0.08 -1.95 -11.44
CA ALA A 45 -1.17 -2.90 -11.27
C ALA A 45 -2.45 -2.47 -12.01
N GLN A 46 -2.69 -1.18 -12.25
CA GLN A 46 -3.86 -0.74 -13.00
C GLN A 46 -3.73 -0.97 -14.51
N TRP A 47 -2.52 -1.10 -15.06
CA TRP A 47 -2.32 -1.12 -16.52
C TRP A 47 -3.12 -2.19 -17.26
N PRO A 48 -3.18 -3.46 -16.81
CA PRO A 48 -3.93 -4.49 -17.52
C PRO A 48 -5.42 -4.16 -17.58
N ARG A 49 -5.99 -3.68 -16.46
CA ARG A 49 -7.40 -3.26 -16.39
C ARG A 49 -7.67 -2.07 -17.31
N LEU A 50 -6.86 -1.01 -17.25
CA LEU A 50 -7.04 0.19 -18.08
C LEU A 50 -6.90 -0.12 -19.58
N SER A 51 -5.98 -1.01 -19.94
CA SER A 51 -5.81 -1.48 -21.32
C SER A 51 -7.05 -2.21 -21.83
N ARG A 52 -7.58 -3.14 -21.01
CA ARG A 52 -8.82 -3.85 -21.33
C ARG A 52 -9.99 -2.88 -21.51
N GLU A 53 -10.14 -1.93 -20.60
CA GLU A 53 -11.25 -0.97 -20.69
C GLU A 53 -11.10 -0.04 -21.89
N ALA A 54 -9.89 0.41 -22.24
CA ALA A 54 -9.67 1.20 -23.45
C ALA A 54 -10.04 0.42 -24.72
N PHE A 55 -9.81 -0.90 -24.72
CA PHE A 55 -10.24 -1.78 -25.82
C PHE A 55 -11.77 -1.94 -25.89
N LEU A 56 -12.44 -2.10 -24.75
CA LEU A 56 -13.90 -2.26 -24.69
C LEU A 56 -14.67 -0.95 -24.90
N HIS A 57 -14.08 0.18 -24.53
CA HIS A 57 -14.66 1.52 -24.53
C HIS A 57 -13.72 2.52 -25.20
N PRO A 58 -13.66 2.53 -26.55
CA PRO A 58 -12.71 3.33 -27.33
C PRO A 58 -12.93 4.83 -27.21
N GLU A 59 -14.11 5.27 -26.75
CA GLU A 59 -14.46 6.68 -26.53
C GLU A 59 -13.51 7.39 -25.56
N VAL A 60 -12.91 6.65 -24.63
CA VAL A 60 -11.87 7.19 -23.72
C VAL A 60 -10.55 6.48 -24.04
N PRO A 61 -9.59 7.19 -24.67
CA PRO A 61 -8.32 6.59 -25.09
C PRO A 61 -7.47 6.17 -23.89
N LEU A 62 -6.58 5.19 -24.12
CA LEU A 62 -5.69 4.65 -23.08
C LEU A 62 -4.85 5.74 -22.41
N ASP A 63 -4.31 6.69 -23.18
CA ASP A 63 -3.46 7.76 -22.65
C ASP A 63 -4.19 8.63 -21.62
N ALA A 64 -5.47 8.93 -21.86
CA ALA A 64 -6.29 9.68 -20.91
C ALA A 64 -6.52 8.89 -19.62
N ARG A 65 -6.80 7.59 -19.73
CA ARG A 65 -6.97 6.69 -18.56
C ARG A 65 -5.68 6.54 -17.77
N MET A 66 -4.56 6.34 -18.44
CA MET A 66 -3.24 6.23 -17.81
C MET A 66 -2.83 7.55 -17.16
N GLY A 67 -3.09 8.69 -17.80
CA GLY A 67 -2.85 10.02 -17.24
C GLY A 67 -3.65 10.25 -15.95
N GLY A 68 -4.95 9.90 -15.95
CA GLY A 68 -5.78 9.96 -14.76
C GLY A 68 -5.31 9.04 -13.63
N ALA A 69 -4.92 7.80 -13.96
CA ALA A 69 -4.39 6.85 -12.97
C ALA A 69 -3.03 7.28 -12.41
N LEU A 70 -2.15 7.86 -13.23
CA LEU A 70 -0.87 8.40 -12.80
C LEU A 70 -1.08 9.58 -11.85
N LEU A 71 -1.96 10.52 -12.19
CA LEU A 71 -2.32 11.64 -11.32
C LEU A 71 -2.86 11.13 -9.97
N GLY A 72 -3.80 10.17 -10.04
CA GLY A 72 -4.40 9.53 -8.88
C GLY A 72 -3.37 8.88 -7.95
N TRP A 73 -2.50 8.03 -8.48
CA TRP A 73 -1.56 7.25 -7.66
C TRP A 73 -0.29 8.01 -7.28
N VAL A 74 0.25 8.87 -8.14
CA VAL A 74 1.56 9.52 -7.91
C VAL A 74 1.40 10.85 -7.17
N PHE A 75 0.29 11.56 -7.34
CA PHE A 75 0.09 12.88 -6.74
C PHE A 75 -0.97 12.87 -5.64
N ILE A 76 -2.13 12.26 -5.88
CA ILE A 76 -3.26 12.32 -4.94
C ILE A 76 -3.12 11.28 -3.82
N ALA A 77 -2.83 10.03 -4.17
CA ALA A 77 -2.76 8.92 -3.22
C ALA A 77 -1.70 9.12 -2.11
N PRO A 78 -0.49 9.64 -2.36
CA PRO A 78 0.49 9.84 -1.30
C PRO A 78 0.01 10.84 -0.25
N LEU A 79 -0.65 11.93 -0.68
CA LEU A 79 -1.24 12.92 0.22
C LEU A 79 -2.34 12.29 1.07
N PHE A 80 -3.22 11.50 0.44
CA PHE A 80 -4.26 10.76 1.14
C PHE A 80 -3.68 9.79 2.18
N PHE A 81 -2.69 8.97 1.81
CA PHE A 81 -2.07 8.02 2.74
C PHE A 81 -1.28 8.69 3.86
N TYR A 82 -0.71 9.87 3.61
CA TYR A 82 -0.06 10.64 4.67
C TYR A 82 -1.07 11.10 5.72
N LEU A 83 -2.22 11.63 5.28
CA LEU A 83 -3.33 12.01 6.16
C LEU A 83 -3.91 10.79 6.88
N LEU A 84 -4.08 9.67 6.18
CA LEU A 84 -4.57 8.42 6.77
C LEU A 84 -3.60 7.88 7.83
N GLY A 85 -2.30 7.97 7.59
CA GLY A 85 -1.29 7.57 8.58
C GLY A 85 -1.37 8.44 9.84
N ALA A 86 -1.55 9.74 9.68
CA ALA A 86 -1.76 10.64 10.82
C ALA A 86 -3.08 10.33 11.57
N ALA A 87 -4.19 10.15 10.84
CA ALA A 87 -5.46 9.77 11.43
C ALA A 87 -5.38 8.43 12.17
N SER A 88 -4.62 7.47 11.65
CA SER A 88 -4.41 6.16 12.29
C SER A 88 -3.73 6.27 13.65
N HIS A 89 -2.78 7.19 13.80
CA HIS A 89 -2.15 7.49 15.09
C HIS A 89 -3.14 8.14 16.07
N LEU A 90 -4.00 9.05 15.62
CA LEU A 90 -5.03 9.65 16.48
C LEU A 90 -6.00 8.59 17.03
N VAL A 91 -6.43 7.67 16.16
CA VAL A 91 -7.28 6.55 16.57
C VAL A 91 -6.51 5.66 17.55
N ALA A 92 -5.28 5.26 17.24
CA ALA A 92 -4.47 4.43 18.13
C ALA A 92 -4.26 5.08 19.51
N ARG A 93 -4.01 6.39 19.55
CA ARG A 93 -3.87 7.17 20.78
C ARG A 93 -5.15 7.17 21.62
N ALA A 94 -6.33 7.22 20.99
CA ALA A 94 -7.60 7.09 21.70
C ALA A 94 -7.78 5.71 22.36
N PHE A 95 -7.14 4.66 21.82
CA PHE A 95 -7.09 3.31 22.39
C PHE A 95 -5.85 3.05 23.27
N GLY A 96 -5.09 4.08 23.64
CA GLY A 96 -3.94 3.97 24.55
C GLY A 96 -2.59 3.70 23.88
N GLY A 97 -2.48 3.86 22.55
CA GLY A 97 -1.21 3.80 21.82
C GLY A 97 -0.22 4.86 22.28
N ARG A 98 1.07 4.48 22.36
CA ARG A 98 2.17 5.32 22.82
C ARG A 98 3.24 5.52 21.72
N GLY A 99 2.88 5.22 20.49
CA GLY A 99 3.78 5.38 19.35
C GLY A 99 3.99 6.83 18.96
N THR A 100 4.66 7.02 17.82
CA THR A 100 4.88 8.33 17.23
C THR A 100 4.09 8.48 15.93
N TRP A 101 3.79 9.72 15.56
CA TRP A 101 3.21 10.06 14.25
C TRP A 101 4.04 9.49 13.08
N PHE A 102 5.37 9.48 13.22
CA PHE A 102 6.25 8.86 12.24
C PHE A 102 6.05 7.34 12.17
N GLY A 103 5.98 6.67 13.32
CA GLY A 103 5.83 5.22 13.38
C GLY A 103 4.52 4.72 12.76
N ALA A 104 3.40 5.42 13.00
CA ALA A 104 2.11 5.08 12.40
C ALA A 104 2.13 5.23 10.86
N ARG A 105 2.71 6.32 10.35
CA ARG A 105 2.90 6.53 8.90
C ARG A 105 3.81 5.44 8.30
N LEU A 106 4.93 5.15 8.95
CA LEU A 106 5.86 4.12 8.50
C LEU A 106 5.20 2.74 8.42
N ALA A 107 4.39 2.38 9.41
CA ALA A 107 3.63 1.13 9.44
C ALA A 107 2.65 1.04 8.25
N LEU A 108 1.90 2.11 7.97
CA LEU A 108 0.99 2.16 6.83
C LEU A 108 1.74 2.04 5.50
N PHE A 109 2.84 2.78 5.32
CA PHE A 109 3.57 2.80 4.05
C PHE A 109 4.23 1.45 3.76
N TRP A 110 4.79 0.79 4.78
CA TRP A 110 5.30 -0.57 4.64
C TRP A 110 4.20 -1.59 4.37
N ALA A 111 3.02 -1.46 4.98
CA ALA A 111 1.89 -2.34 4.69
C ALA A 111 1.45 -2.22 3.22
N LEU A 112 1.37 -0.99 2.68
CA LEU A 112 1.07 -0.74 1.27
C LEU A 112 2.12 -1.36 0.34
N LEU A 113 3.41 -1.21 0.67
CA LEU A 113 4.48 -1.79 -0.13
C LEU A 113 4.47 -3.32 -0.09
N VAL A 114 4.24 -3.92 1.09
CA VAL A 114 4.25 -5.38 1.26
C VAL A 114 3.05 -6.05 0.58
N VAL A 115 1.87 -5.40 0.55
CA VAL A 115 0.69 -5.95 -0.13
C VAL A 115 0.77 -5.83 -1.67
N SER A 116 1.70 -5.02 -2.19
CA SER A 116 1.81 -4.73 -3.63
C SER A 116 1.86 -5.94 -4.57
N PRO A 117 2.48 -7.11 -4.25
CA PRO A 117 2.43 -8.26 -5.14
C PRO A 117 1.02 -8.82 -5.35
N VAL A 118 0.18 -8.76 -4.31
CA VAL A 118 -1.22 -9.22 -4.40
C VAL A 118 -2.06 -8.20 -5.16
N VAL A 119 -1.75 -6.91 -5.03
CA VAL A 119 -2.37 -5.83 -5.84
C VAL A 119 -2.03 -5.99 -7.32
N LEU A 120 -0.78 -6.28 -7.65
CA LEU A 120 -0.34 -6.58 -9.02
C LEU A 120 -1.11 -7.79 -9.58
N LEU A 121 -1.26 -8.86 -8.79
CA LEU A 121 -2.07 -10.02 -9.17
C LEU A 121 -3.54 -9.64 -9.44
N ASN A 122 -4.15 -8.82 -8.58
CA ASN A 122 -5.52 -8.35 -8.79
C ASN A 122 -5.66 -7.58 -10.11
N GLY A 123 -4.70 -6.72 -10.41
CA GLY A 123 -4.61 -5.98 -11.67
C GLY A 123 -4.58 -6.90 -12.90
N LEU A 124 -3.74 -7.93 -12.86
CA LEU A 124 -3.65 -8.94 -13.93
C LEU A 124 -4.97 -9.69 -14.10
N VAL A 125 -5.59 -10.14 -13.00
CA VAL A 125 -6.87 -10.86 -13.04
C VAL A 125 -7.97 -9.98 -13.63
N ALA A 126 -8.08 -8.73 -13.19
CA ALA A 126 -9.05 -7.78 -13.72
C ALA A 126 -8.82 -7.47 -15.20
N GLY A 127 -7.58 -7.32 -15.65
CA GLY A 127 -7.27 -7.04 -17.06
C GLY A 127 -7.50 -8.23 -17.99
N PHE A 128 -7.03 -9.42 -17.62
CA PHE A 128 -7.09 -10.59 -18.50
C PHE A 128 -8.45 -11.29 -18.45
N ILE A 129 -9.01 -11.51 -17.26
CA ILE A 129 -10.28 -12.22 -17.09
C ILE A 129 -11.45 -11.23 -17.25
N GLY A 130 -11.31 -10.02 -16.70
CA GLY A 130 -12.39 -9.05 -16.60
C GLY A 130 -13.06 -9.09 -15.23
N ASP A 131 -14.13 -8.31 -15.09
CA ASP A 131 -14.92 -8.29 -13.86
C ASP A 131 -15.62 -9.63 -13.64
N GLY A 132 -15.60 -10.10 -12.40
CA GLY A 132 -16.23 -11.37 -12.03
C GLY A 132 -15.73 -11.93 -10.70
N PRO A 133 -16.20 -13.14 -10.32
CA PRO A 133 -15.90 -13.74 -9.02
C PRO A 133 -14.41 -13.87 -8.72
N ALA A 134 -13.58 -14.15 -9.73
CA ALA A 134 -12.14 -14.24 -9.58
C ALA A 134 -11.51 -12.89 -9.22
N ALA A 135 -11.87 -11.81 -9.94
CA ALA A 135 -11.38 -10.46 -9.66
C ALA A 135 -11.82 -10.00 -8.26
N THR A 136 -13.08 -10.27 -7.89
CA THR A 136 -13.61 -9.99 -6.55
C THR A 136 -12.85 -10.75 -5.46
N LEU A 137 -12.60 -12.05 -5.66
CA LEU A 137 -11.88 -12.88 -4.69
C LEU A 137 -10.46 -12.33 -4.46
N VAL A 138 -9.72 -12.03 -5.51
CA VAL A 138 -8.35 -11.48 -5.36
C VAL A 138 -8.42 -10.08 -4.74
N GLY A 139 -9.43 -9.26 -5.06
CA GLY A 139 -9.64 -7.97 -4.41
C GLY A 139 -9.89 -8.09 -2.91
N LEU A 140 -10.67 -9.09 -2.49
CA LEU A 140 -10.85 -9.40 -1.07
C LEU A 140 -9.56 -9.88 -0.40
N LEU A 141 -8.74 -10.66 -1.10
CA LEU A 141 -7.42 -11.06 -0.60
C LEU A 141 -6.47 -9.87 -0.44
N VAL A 142 -6.51 -8.90 -1.38
CA VAL A 142 -5.77 -7.64 -1.24
C VAL A 142 -6.22 -6.91 0.01
N LEU A 143 -7.53 -6.71 0.18
CA LEU A 143 -8.09 -5.99 1.33
C LEU A 143 -7.74 -6.68 2.65
N ALA A 144 -7.99 -7.99 2.76
CA ALA A 144 -7.68 -8.77 3.94
C ALA A 144 -6.18 -8.77 4.26
N GLY A 145 -5.34 -8.93 3.23
CA GLY A 145 -3.89 -8.89 3.35
C GLY A 145 -3.39 -7.53 3.82
N PHE A 146 -3.88 -6.44 3.21
CA PHE A 146 -3.56 -5.07 3.61
C PHE A 146 -3.96 -4.81 5.06
N LEU A 147 -5.20 -5.12 5.45
CA LEU A 147 -5.69 -4.90 6.81
C LEU A 147 -4.88 -5.71 7.83
N TYR A 148 -4.59 -6.99 7.54
CA TYR A 148 -3.75 -7.82 8.38
C TYR A 148 -2.35 -7.21 8.58
N LEU A 149 -1.67 -6.82 7.49
CA LEU A 149 -0.34 -6.23 7.53
C LEU A 149 -0.36 -4.89 8.28
N TRP A 150 -1.30 -4.01 7.93
CA TRP A 150 -1.40 -2.67 8.49
C TRP A 150 -1.71 -2.70 9.98
N VAL A 151 -2.74 -3.42 10.41
CA VAL A 151 -3.09 -3.52 11.84
C VAL A 151 -1.94 -4.15 12.62
N THR A 152 -1.33 -5.22 12.10
CA THR A 152 -0.24 -5.91 12.80
C THR A 152 1.01 -5.03 12.94
N MET A 153 1.35 -4.25 11.91
CA MET A 153 2.47 -3.31 11.96
C MET A 153 2.17 -2.08 12.82
N LEU A 154 0.94 -1.57 12.77
CA LEU A 154 0.51 -0.42 13.56
C LEU A 154 0.53 -0.74 15.06
N ILE A 155 0.02 -1.90 15.47
CA ILE A 155 0.07 -2.35 16.87
C ILE A 155 1.52 -2.39 17.38
N GLU A 156 2.47 -2.82 16.54
CA GLU A 156 3.88 -2.86 16.91
C GLU A 156 4.53 -1.47 16.94
N ALA A 157 4.13 -0.57 16.03
CA ALA A 157 4.60 0.82 15.99
C ALA A 157 4.09 1.66 17.16
N GLU A 158 2.96 1.27 17.76
CA GLU A 158 2.32 1.96 18.90
C GLU A 158 2.82 1.49 20.28
N ARG A 159 3.75 0.52 20.31
CA ARG A 159 4.51 0.18 21.53
C ARG A 159 5.46 1.32 21.87
N GLU A 160 5.85 1.47 23.14
CA GLU A 160 6.84 2.49 23.51
C GLU A 160 8.16 2.25 22.78
N TRP A 161 8.55 3.25 21.98
CA TRP A 161 9.82 3.32 21.28
C TRP A 161 10.61 4.48 21.88
N THR A 162 11.48 4.17 22.85
CA THR A 162 12.45 5.10 23.47
C THR A 162 13.77 5.09 22.73
#